data_AF-A0A6F9DRS6-F1
#
_entry.id   AF-A0A6F9DRS6-F1
#
_cell.length_a   1.000
_cell.length_b   1.000
_cell.length_c   1.000
_cell.angle_alpha   90.00
_cell.angle_beta   90.00
_cell.angle_gamma   90.00
#
_symmetry.space_group_name_H-M   'P 1'
#
loop_
_entity.id
_entity.type
_entity.pdbx_description
1 polymer ?
#
loop_
_entity_poly.entity_id
_entity_poly.type
_entity_poly.pdbx_seq_one_letter_code
_entity_poly.pdbx_strand_id
1 'polypeptide(L)'
;MTKTRKTNVLSFYAAPERLNNPAMKLTKALDVYTFAISTYVMLTGRFPLVEERTYSKNIYECMQNLNAQDKQSINVIVDLMEKCLNDDPLKRPTMKEVADVLLKLLDEQDKDVLLEQVETVTWSVRNMFDFSNLEKLVPISELTPFYVFDQPSSEYIFAHIINI
;
A
#
# COMPACT_ATOMS: atom_id res chain seq x y z
N MET A 1 -28.55 -2.81 -21.49
CA MET A 1 -27.26 -2.21 -21.89
C MET A 1 -26.51 -1.81 -20.63
N THR A 2 -25.66 -2.70 -20.11
CA THR A 2 -24.80 -2.42 -18.96
C THR A 2 -23.62 -1.59 -19.45
N LYS A 3 -23.58 -0.32 -19.06
CA LYS A 3 -22.49 0.60 -19.41
C LYS A 3 -21.30 0.24 -18.51
N THR A 4 -20.41 -0.63 -18.96
CA THR A 4 -19.18 -0.97 -18.23
C THR A 4 -18.36 0.30 -18.08
N ARG A 5 -18.37 0.91 -16.89
CA ARG A 5 -17.47 2.01 -16.55
C ARG A 5 -16.06 1.43 -16.62
N LYS A 6 -15.24 1.91 -17.56
CA LYS A 6 -13.79 1.73 -17.48
C LYS A 6 -13.33 2.45 -16.21
N THR A 7 -13.23 1.73 -15.11
CA THR A 7 -12.62 2.23 -13.87
C THR A 7 -11.12 2.27 -14.10
N ASN A 8 -10.56 3.48 -14.17
CA ASN A 8 -9.12 3.68 -14.22
C ASN A 8 -8.51 3.15 -12.90
N VAL A 9 -7.42 2.39 -12.97
CA VAL A 9 -6.69 1.84 -11.80
C VAL A 9 -6.37 2.94 -10.78
N LEU A 10 -6.13 4.17 -11.24
CA LEU A 10 -5.87 5.32 -10.36
C LEU A 10 -7.04 5.67 -9.43
N SER A 11 -8.28 5.28 -9.78
CA SER A 11 -9.46 5.58 -8.97
C SER A 11 -9.47 4.89 -7.61
N PHE A 12 -8.77 3.75 -7.45
CA PHE A 12 -8.75 3.01 -6.18
C PHE A 12 -7.86 3.67 -5.12
N TYR A 13 -6.93 4.53 -5.53
CA TYR A 13 -6.06 5.29 -4.62
C TYR A 13 -6.62 6.68 -4.31
N ALA A 14 -7.65 7.10 -5.04
CA ALA A 14 -8.18 8.45 -4.93
C ALA A 14 -9.10 8.59 -3.70
N ALA A 15 -8.94 9.70 -2.99
CA ALA A 15 -9.80 10.06 -1.87
C ALA A 15 -11.27 10.23 -2.32
N PRO A 16 -12.26 9.97 -1.44
CA PRO A 16 -13.68 10.02 -1.79
C PRO A 16 -14.12 11.38 -2.34
N GLU A 17 -13.61 12.48 -1.80
CA GLU A 17 -13.91 13.83 -2.28
C GLU A 17 -13.38 14.10 -3.70
N ARG A 18 -12.25 13.48 -4.07
CA ARG A 18 -11.67 13.57 -5.42
C ARG A 18 -12.48 12.77 -6.43
N LEU A 19 -12.98 11.60 -6.02
CA LEU A 19 -13.88 10.78 -6.83
C LEU A 19 -15.23 11.47 -7.05
N ASN A 20 -15.76 12.12 -6.01
CA ASN A 20 -17.02 12.86 -6.06
C ASN A 20 -16.91 14.16 -6.86
N ASN A 21 -15.75 14.84 -6.83
CA ASN A 21 -15.50 16.04 -7.60
C ASN A 21 -14.16 15.98 -8.36
N PRO A 22 -14.13 15.38 -9.57
CA PRO A 22 -12.93 15.29 -10.40
C PRO A 22 -12.37 16.63 -10.90
N ALA A 23 -13.05 17.75 -10.68
CA ALA A 23 -12.57 19.10 -11.00
C ALA A 23 -12.03 19.85 -9.77
N MET A 24 -12.10 19.28 -8.57
CA MET A 24 -11.60 19.92 -7.35
C MET A 24 -10.11 20.23 -7.46
N LYS A 25 -9.68 21.31 -6.81
CA LYS A 25 -8.26 21.63 -6.66
C LYS A 25 -7.56 20.53 -5.85
N LEU A 26 -6.36 20.16 -6.28
CA LEU A 26 -5.52 19.25 -5.51
C LEU A 26 -5.17 19.85 -4.16
N THR A 27 -5.25 19.03 -3.11
CA THR A 27 -4.94 19.42 -1.74
C THR A 27 -4.00 18.40 -1.13
N LYS A 28 -3.23 18.82 -0.12
CA LYS A 28 -2.32 17.92 0.62
C LYS A 28 -3.06 16.75 1.28
N ALA A 29 -4.33 16.92 1.62
CA ALA A 29 -5.14 15.88 2.23
C ALA A 29 -5.43 14.70 1.26
N LEU A 30 -5.38 14.94 -0.06
CA LEU A 30 -5.49 13.87 -1.06
C LEU A 30 -4.27 12.95 -1.04
N ASP A 31 -3.07 13.53 -0.89
CA ASP A 31 -1.82 12.79 -0.82
C ASP A 31 -1.77 11.95 0.46
N VAL A 32 -2.28 12.48 1.59
CA VAL A 32 -2.42 11.74 2.86
C VAL A 32 -3.31 10.51 2.70
N TYR A 33 -4.44 10.65 2.00
CA TYR A 33 -5.32 9.51 1.73
C TYR A 33 -4.64 8.47 0.82
N THR A 34 -3.99 8.94 -0.25
CA THR A 34 -3.25 8.08 -1.19
C THR A 34 -2.13 7.31 -0.49
N PHE A 35 -1.44 7.97 0.45
CA PHE A 35 -0.45 7.33 1.31
C PHE A 35 -1.07 6.16 2.08
N ALA A 36 -2.24 6.36 2.70
CA ALA A 36 -2.89 5.32 3.49
C ALA A 36 -3.28 4.08 2.66
N ILE A 37 -3.84 4.29 1.46
CA ILE A 37 -4.12 3.18 0.54
C ILE A 37 -2.82 2.47 0.13
N SER A 38 -1.75 3.24 -0.12
CA SER A 38 -0.44 2.67 -0.45
C SER A 38 0.11 1.83 0.71
N THR A 39 -0.01 2.31 1.95
CA THR A 39 0.38 1.57 3.15
C THR A 39 -0.39 0.26 3.29
N TYR A 40 -1.70 0.27 3.04
CA TYR A 40 -2.50 -0.97 3.01
C TYR A 40 -1.96 -1.98 1.98
N VAL A 41 -1.65 -1.53 0.77
CA VAL A 41 -1.09 -2.37 -0.28
C VAL A 41 0.28 -2.91 0.12
N MET A 42 1.12 -2.10 0.77
CA MET A 42 2.42 -2.54 1.29
C MET A 42 2.29 -3.60 2.38
N LEU A 43 1.34 -3.44 3.31
CA LEU A 43 1.13 -4.38 4.42
C LEU A 43 0.52 -5.71 3.99
N THR A 44 -0.31 -5.70 2.96
CA THR A 44 -1.08 -6.89 2.55
C THR A 44 -0.61 -7.52 1.25
N GLY A 45 0.11 -6.79 0.41
CA GLY A 45 0.40 -7.17 -0.98
C GLY A 45 -0.85 -7.24 -1.87
N ARG A 46 -2.03 -6.84 -1.37
CA ARG A 46 -3.31 -6.98 -2.08
C ARG A 46 -3.66 -5.69 -2.79
N PHE A 47 -4.26 -5.81 -3.97
CA PHE A 47 -4.83 -4.67 -4.67
C PHE A 47 -5.96 -4.04 -3.83
N PRO A 48 -6.12 -2.70 -3.83
CA PRO A 48 -7.19 -2.03 -3.10
C PRO A 48 -8.56 -2.21 -3.79
N LEU A 49 -9.00 -3.44 -4.03
CA LEU A 49 -10.36 -3.74 -4.51
C LEU A 49 -11.32 -3.49 -3.35
N VAL A 50 -11.85 -2.27 -3.32
CA VAL A 50 -12.80 -1.78 -2.33
C VAL A 50 -14.19 -2.37 -2.61
N GLU A 51 -14.42 -3.60 -2.20
CA GLU A 51 -15.82 -4.03 -1.96
C GLU A 51 -16.20 -3.99 -0.48
N GLU A 52 -15.23 -4.00 0.44
CA GLU A 52 -15.51 -3.76 1.85
C GLU A 52 -14.35 -3.00 2.50
N ARG A 53 -14.64 -2.09 3.42
CA ARG A 53 -13.67 -1.46 4.33
C ARG A 53 -13.15 -2.50 5.34
N THR A 54 -12.67 -3.64 4.86
CA THR A 54 -12.10 -4.76 5.62
C THR A 54 -10.57 -4.68 5.68
N TYR A 55 -10.01 -3.47 5.55
CA TYR A 55 -8.56 -3.23 5.63
C TYR A 55 -7.95 -3.87 6.88
N SER A 56 -8.56 -3.64 8.05
CA SER A 56 -8.06 -4.13 9.33
C SER A 56 -8.10 -5.66 9.41
N LYS A 57 -9.08 -6.33 8.78
CA LYS A 57 -9.14 -7.80 8.72
C LYS A 57 -8.02 -8.37 7.85
N ASN A 58 -7.85 -7.83 6.65
CA ASN A 58 -6.82 -8.30 5.71
C ASN A 58 -5.41 -8.11 6.29
N ILE A 59 -5.18 -6.99 6.97
CA ILE A 59 -3.91 -6.74 7.65
C ILE A 59 -3.71 -7.73 8.80
N TYR A 60 -4.75 -7.96 9.63
CA TYR A 60 -4.67 -8.93 10.73
C TYR A 60 -4.31 -10.34 10.23
N GLU A 61 -4.89 -10.78 9.11
CA GLU A 61 -4.55 -12.07 8.48
C GLU A 61 -3.06 -12.17 8.12
N CYS A 62 -2.48 -11.10 7.56
CA CYS A 62 -1.06 -11.02 7.20
C CYS A 62 -0.13 -10.99 8.43
N MET A 63 -0.61 -10.49 9.57
CA MET A 63 0.20 -10.33 10.78
C MET A 63 0.29 -11.59 11.66
N GLN A 64 -0.49 -12.65 11.40
CA GLN A 64 -0.63 -13.78 12.33
C GLN A 64 0.71 -14.40 12.77
N ASN A 65 1.65 -14.54 11.84
CA ASN A 65 2.95 -15.20 12.06
C ASN A 65 4.05 -14.25 12.56
N LEU A 66 3.76 -12.97 12.76
CA LEU A 66 4.74 -12.00 13.25
C LEU A 66 4.97 -12.13 14.76
N ASN A 67 6.16 -11.74 15.21
CA ASN A 67 6.46 -11.65 16.63
C ASN A 67 5.69 -10.48 17.29
N ALA A 68 5.74 -10.39 18.62
CA ALA A 68 4.98 -9.37 19.36
C ALA A 68 5.43 -7.93 19.07
N GLN A 69 6.74 -7.71 18.89
CA GLN A 69 7.31 -6.40 18.60
C GLN A 69 6.88 -5.91 17.22
N ASP A 70 6.99 -6.75 16.19
CA ASP A 70 6.56 -6.42 14.84
C ASP A 70 5.05 -6.14 14.78
N LYS A 71 4.25 -6.95 15.52
CA LYS A 71 2.81 -6.72 15.65
C LYS A 71 2.50 -5.36 16.27
N GLN A 72 3.25 -4.96 17.29
CA GLN A 72 3.09 -3.66 17.93
C GLN A 72 3.43 -2.52 16.95
N SER A 73 4.56 -2.58 16.28
CA SER A 73 4.97 -1.57 15.29
C SER A 73 3.93 -1.43 14.16
N ILE A 74 3.45 -2.56 13.63
CA ILE A 74 2.43 -2.55 12.57
C ILE A 74 1.10 -2.01 13.09
N ASN A 75 0.68 -2.32 14.32
CA ASN A 75 -0.55 -1.75 14.88
C ASN A 75 -0.50 -0.21 14.93
N VAL A 76 0.66 0.38 15.28
CA VAL A 76 0.82 1.85 15.23
C VAL A 76 0.67 2.38 13.80
N ILE A 77 1.21 1.65 12.80
CA ILE A 77 1.07 2.00 11.38
C ILE A 77 -0.39 1.87 10.93
N VAL A 78 -1.12 0.84 11.37
CA VAL A 78 -2.54 0.62 11.05
C VAL A 78 -3.39 1.76 11.63
N ASP A 79 -3.20 2.11 12.89
CA ASP A 79 -3.92 3.21 13.54
C ASP A 79 -3.67 4.55 12.82
N LEU A 80 -2.44 4.78 12.36
CA LEU A 80 -2.08 5.96 11.56
C LEU A 80 -2.75 5.94 10.19
N MET A 81 -2.71 4.79 9.51
CA MET A 81 -3.34 4.58 8.22
C MET A 81 -4.86 4.82 8.28
N GLU A 82 -5.55 4.30 9.29
CA GLU A 82 -7.00 4.50 9.48
C GLU A 82 -7.36 5.98 9.68
N LYS A 83 -6.54 6.75 10.41
CA LYS A 83 -6.71 8.21 10.54
C LYS A 83 -6.53 8.92 9.19
N CYS A 84 -5.58 8.49 8.37
CA CYS A 84 -5.36 9.03 7.03
C CYS A 84 -6.49 8.70 6.05
N LEU A 85 -7.22 7.59 6.27
CA LEU A 85 -8.41 7.19 5.49
C LEU A 85 -9.71 7.91 5.92
N ASN A 86 -9.64 8.93 6.78
CA ASN A 86 -10.84 9.65 7.21
C ASN A 86 -11.59 10.24 6.00
N ASP A 87 -12.90 10.01 5.93
CA ASP A 87 -13.76 10.55 4.87
C ASP A 87 -13.77 12.08 4.87
N ASP A 88 -13.59 12.71 6.03
CA ASP A 88 -13.42 14.17 6.18
C ASP A 88 -11.94 14.58 6.01
N PRO A 89 -11.57 15.31 4.94
CA PRO A 89 -10.19 15.70 4.67
C PRO A 89 -9.57 16.59 5.77
N LEU A 90 -10.39 17.29 6.56
CA LEU A 90 -9.92 18.15 7.65
C LEU A 90 -9.57 17.37 8.92
N LYS A 91 -10.05 16.13 9.04
CA LYS A 91 -9.75 15.25 10.17
C LYS A 91 -8.54 14.34 9.92
N ARG A 92 -8.02 14.33 8.68
CA ARG A 92 -6.80 13.61 8.35
C ARG A 92 -5.61 14.32 9.00
N PRO A 93 -4.60 13.58 9.49
CA PRO A 93 -3.35 14.18 9.91
C PRO A 93 -2.65 14.85 8.72
N THR A 94 -1.76 15.78 9.03
CA THR A 94 -0.81 16.32 8.06
C THR A 94 0.27 15.29 7.77
N MET A 95 0.88 15.34 6.58
CA MET A 95 2.04 14.49 6.28
C MET A 95 3.22 14.70 7.23
N LYS A 96 3.31 15.87 7.88
CA LYS A 96 4.29 16.12 8.93
C LYS A 96 4.00 15.25 10.16
N GLU A 97 2.76 15.24 10.64
CA GLU A 97 2.36 14.39 11.78
C GLU A 97 2.52 12.89 11.45
N VAL A 98 2.21 12.50 10.21
CA VAL A 98 2.47 11.13 9.72
C VAL A 98 3.97 10.81 9.82
N ALA A 99 4.83 11.69 9.28
CA ALA A 99 6.28 11.49 9.33
C ALA A 99 6.81 11.46 10.78
N ASP A 100 6.31 12.33 11.66
CA ASP A 100 6.72 12.38 13.06
C ASP A 100 6.40 11.07 13.80
N VAL A 101 5.29 10.41 13.48
CA VAL A 101 4.94 9.09 14.04
C VAL A 101 5.87 8.01 13.48
N LEU A 102 6.11 7.99 12.17
CA LEU A 102 6.98 7.00 11.53
C LEU A 102 8.44 7.12 11.98
N LEU A 103 8.94 8.35 12.14
CA LEU A 103 10.31 8.60 12.63
C LEU A 103 10.50 8.08 14.05
N LYS A 104 9.50 8.25 14.92
CA LYS A 104 9.55 7.67 16.28
C LYS A 104 9.61 6.15 16.26
N LEU A 105 8.80 5.51 15.41
CA LEU A 105 8.86 4.05 15.25
C LEU A 105 10.22 3.58 14.75
N LEU A 106 10.86 4.35 13.86
CA LEU A 106 12.20 4.05 13.34
C LEU A 106 13.28 4.24 14.41
N ASP A 107 13.19 5.29 15.23
CA ASP A 107 14.15 5.56 16.31
C ASP A 107 14.12 4.47 17.41
N GLU A 108 13.01 3.73 17.52
CA GLU A 108 12.87 2.58 18.42
C GLU A 108 13.53 1.29 17.88
N GLN A 109 13.90 1.23 16.60
CA GLN A 109 14.53 0.06 16.00
C GLN A 109 16.06 0.12 16.08
N ASP A 110 16.68 -1.05 16.07
CA ASP A 110 18.13 -1.17 15.93
C ASP A 110 18.56 -0.78 14.50
N LYS A 111 19.47 0.18 14.38
CA LYS A 111 19.91 0.74 13.09
C LYS A 111 20.65 -0.27 12.22
N ASP A 112 21.40 -1.19 12.83
CA ASP A 112 22.14 -2.20 12.09
C ASP A 112 21.17 -3.23 11.51
N VAL A 113 20.15 -3.62 12.29
CA VAL A 113 19.05 -4.47 11.82
C VAL A 113 18.25 -3.80 10.71
N LEU A 114 17.93 -2.51 10.85
CA LEU A 114 17.22 -1.75 9.81
C LEU A 114 18.02 -1.71 8.50
N LEU A 115 19.34 -1.49 8.58
CA LEU A 115 20.19 -1.43 7.39
C LEU A 115 20.20 -2.77 6.65
N GLU A 116 20.35 -3.88 7.38
CA GLU A 116 20.29 -5.24 6.82
C GLU A 116 18.94 -5.53 6.16
N GLN A 117 17.83 -5.12 6.79
CA GLN A 117 16.48 -5.25 6.22
C GLN A 117 16.32 -4.43 4.94
N VAL A 118 16.80 -3.18 4.92
CA VAL A 118 16.74 -2.31 3.74
C VAL A 118 17.55 -2.88 2.58
N GLU A 119 18.75 -3.40 2.85
CA GLU A 119 19.58 -4.05 1.83
C GLU A 119 18.90 -5.29 1.25
N THR A 120 18.31 -6.12 2.12
CA THR A 120 17.56 -7.32 1.72
C THR A 120 16.38 -6.95 0.82
N VAL A 121 15.55 -5.99 1.22
CA VAL A 121 14.40 -5.53 0.42
C VAL A 121 14.87 -4.92 -0.90
N THR A 122 15.93 -4.10 -0.88
CA THR A 122 16.48 -3.47 -2.09
C THR A 122 16.96 -4.51 -3.09
N TRP A 123 17.65 -5.55 -2.62
CA TRP A 123 18.09 -6.66 -3.46
C TRP A 123 16.91 -7.44 -4.05
N SER A 124 15.90 -7.77 -3.24
CA SER A 124 14.71 -8.45 -3.69
C SER A 124 13.96 -7.65 -4.75
N VAL A 125 13.76 -6.34 -4.54
CA VAL A 125 13.10 -5.45 -5.51
C VAL A 125 13.91 -5.38 -6.81
N ARG A 126 15.24 -5.26 -6.72
CA ARG A 126 16.13 -5.23 -7.89
C ARG A 126 16.06 -6.51 -8.72
N ASN A 127 15.84 -7.65 -8.09
CA ASN A 127 15.73 -8.93 -8.81
C ASN A 127 14.31 -9.23 -9.28
N MET A 128 13.30 -8.75 -8.56
CA MET A 128 11.90 -8.88 -8.96
C MET A 128 11.59 -8.04 -10.21
N PHE A 129 12.25 -6.89 -10.35
CA PHE A 129 12.12 -6.04 -11.53
C PHE A 129 13.47 -6.00 -12.26
N ASP A 130 13.58 -6.69 -13.39
CA ASP A 130 14.75 -6.56 -14.27
C ASP A 130 14.81 -5.16 -14.89
N PHE A 131 15.39 -4.22 -14.14
CA PHE A 131 15.54 -2.82 -14.55
C PHE A 131 16.53 -2.64 -15.70
N SER A 132 17.20 -3.71 -16.18
CA SER A 132 18.06 -3.63 -17.37
C SER A 132 17.26 -3.39 -18.67
N ASN A 133 15.94 -3.59 -18.65
CA ASN A 133 15.01 -3.27 -19.74
C ASN A 133 14.04 -2.11 -19.42
N LEU A 134 14.48 -1.10 -18.66
CA LEU A 134 13.65 0.10 -18.35
C LEU A 134 13.14 0.84 -19.60
N GLU A 135 13.80 0.72 -20.75
CA GLU A 135 13.36 1.30 -22.02
C GLU A 135 12.20 0.54 -22.70
N LYS A 136 11.83 -0.66 -22.20
CA LYS A 136 10.68 -1.43 -22.66
C LYS A 136 9.47 -1.35 -21.72
N LEU A 137 9.56 -0.54 -20.66
CA LEU A 137 8.40 -0.31 -19.81
C LEU A 137 7.32 0.41 -20.62
N VAL A 138 6.21 -0.30 -20.77
CA VAL A 138 5.00 0.24 -21.39
C VAL A 138 4.55 1.45 -20.57
N PRO A 139 4.24 2.61 -21.19
CA PRO A 139 3.74 3.78 -20.47
C PRO A 139 2.59 3.41 -19.53
N ILE A 140 2.50 4.03 -18.35
CA ILE A 140 1.43 3.73 -17.38
C ILE A 140 0.03 3.89 -18.01
N SER A 141 -0.10 4.73 -19.05
CA SER A 141 -1.32 4.91 -19.86
C SER A 141 -1.72 3.70 -20.71
N GLU A 142 -0.79 2.81 -20.99
CA GLU A 142 -0.95 1.62 -21.84
C GLU A 142 -1.02 0.31 -21.01
N LEU A 143 -0.78 0.37 -19.70
CA LEU A 143 -1.09 -0.73 -18.78
C LEU A 143 -2.62 -0.90 -18.71
N THR A 144 -3.15 -1.80 -19.55
CA THR A 144 -4.56 -2.20 -19.47
C THR A 144 -4.86 -2.87 -18.12
N PRO A 145 -6.12 -2.87 -17.63
CA PRO A 145 -6.47 -3.27 -16.25
C PRO A 145 -6.28 -4.77 -15.93
N PHE A 146 -5.64 -5.53 -16.81
CA PHE A 146 -5.50 -6.98 -16.70
C PHE A 146 -4.20 -7.36 -16.00
N TYR A 147 -4.19 -7.22 -14.67
CA TYR A 147 -3.68 -8.24 -13.75
C TYR A 147 -4.55 -8.13 -12.49
N VAL A 148 -5.81 -8.53 -12.67
CA VAL A 148 -6.64 -8.95 -11.55
C VAL A 148 -5.92 -10.17 -10.98
N PHE A 149 -5.29 -10.02 -9.81
CA PHE A 149 -4.99 -11.18 -8.95
C PHE A 149 -6.34 -11.73 -8.50
N ASP A 150 -7.00 -12.45 -9.40
CA ASP A 150 -8.20 -13.19 -9.09
C ASP A 150 -7.76 -14.52 -8.47
N GLN A 151 -8.07 -14.62 -7.18
CA GLN A 151 -8.35 -15.81 -6.38
C GLN A 151 -7.40 -16.12 -5.20
N PRO A 152 -7.99 -16.56 -4.07
CA PRO A 152 -7.33 -16.78 -2.80
C PRO A 152 -6.85 -18.23 -2.69
N SER A 153 -5.56 -18.43 -2.45
CA SER A 153 -5.06 -19.60 -1.72
C SER A 153 -3.70 -19.29 -1.15
N SER A 154 -3.58 -19.43 0.16
CA SER A 154 -2.41 -19.14 0.98
C SER A 154 -1.23 -20.11 0.78
N GLU A 155 -1.09 -20.74 -0.39
CA GLU A 155 -0.08 -21.81 -0.61
C GLU A 155 0.91 -21.55 -1.75
N TYR A 156 0.73 -20.55 -2.62
CA TYR A 156 1.60 -20.39 -3.80
C TYR A 156 2.60 -19.23 -3.79
N ILE A 157 2.55 -18.30 -2.82
CA ILE A 157 3.55 -17.22 -2.74
C ILE A 157 4.87 -17.70 -2.12
N PHE A 158 4.84 -18.71 -1.24
CA PHE A 158 6.05 -19.26 -0.63
C PHE A 158 6.68 -20.42 -1.42
N ALA A 159 5.92 -21.12 -2.27
CA ALA A 159 6.41 -22.33 -2.94
C ALA A 159 7.26 -22.10 -4.20
N HIS A 160 7.41 -20.86 -4.68
CA HIS A 160 8.28 -20.54 -5.84
C HIS A 160 9.50 -19.69 -5.50
N ILE A 161 9.74 -19.38 -4.22
CA ILE A 161 10.91 -18.61 -3.76
C ILE A 161 12.12 -19.53 -3.43
N ILE A 162 11.97 -20.86 -3.46
CA ILE A 162 13.05 -21.81 -3.10
C ILE A 162 13.60 -22.64 -4.29
N ASN A 163 13.20 -22.42 -5.55
CA ASN A 163 13.70 -23.34 -6.60
C ASN A 163 13.91 -22.80 -8.02
N ILE A 164 14.49 -21.60 -8.17
CA ILE A 164 15.28 -21.22 -9.36
C ILE A 164 16.48 -20.38 -8.93
#